data_AF-K1RMV3-F1
#
_entry.id   AF-K1RMV3-F1
#
_cell.length_a   1.000
_cell.length_b   1.000
_cell.length_c   1.000
_cell.angle_alpha   90.00
_cell.angle_beta   90.00
_cell.angle_gamma   90.00
#
_symmetry.space_group_name_H-M   'P 1'
#
loop_
_entity.id
_entity.type
_entity.pdbx_description
1 polymer ?
#
loop_
_entity_poly.entity_id
_entity_poly.type
_entity_poly.pdbx_seq_one_letter_code
_entity_poly.pdbx_strand_id
1 'polypeptide(L)' 'MELCRIILVDDHSLFRSGMRGLLDRYDGIRVVGEASTGEEFRGDAAR' A
#
# COMPACT_ATOMS: atom_id res chain seq x y z
N MET A 1 19.92 1.35 2.79
CA MET A 1 18.66 1.68 3.47
C MET A 1 17.77 0.46 3.39
N GLU A 2 17.07 0.12 4.47
CA GLU A 2 16.15 -1.01 4.48
C GLU A 2 14.84 -0.62 3.76
N LEU A 3 14.27 -1.55 2.99
CA LEU A 3 13.08 -1.29 2.18
C LEU A 3 11.82 -1.34 3.04
N CYS A 4 11.08 -0.24 3.15
CA CYS A 4 9.81 -0.16 3.85
C CYS A 4 8.68 -0.70 2.95
N ARG A 5 8.10 -1.84 3.34
CA ARG A 5 6.97 -2.47 2.63
C ARG A 5 5.67 -2.02 3.27
N ILE A 6 4.77 -1.47 2.48
CA ILE A 6 3.51 -0.89 2.96
C ILE A 6 2.30 -1.39 2.15
N ILE A 7 1.14 -1.34 2.78
CA ILE A 7 -0.16 -1.61 2.16
C ILE A 7 -1.00 -0.34 2.26
N LEU A 8 -1.76 -0.04 1.20
CA LEU A 8 -2.72 1.06 1.19
C LEU A 8 -4.13 0.51 1.44
N VAL A 9 -4.79 0.95 2.50
CA VAL A 9 -6.18 0.59 2.82
C VAL A 9 -7.01 1.85 2.86
N ASP A 10 -7.92 2.00 1.90
CA ASP A 10 -8.83 3.15 1.78
C ASP A 10 -9.97 2.75 0.83
N ASP A 11 -11.21 3.13 1.13
CA ASP A 11 -12.40 2.79 0.33
C ASP A 11 -12.51 3.58 -0.99
N HIS A 12 -11.63 4.56 -1.23
CA HIS A 12 -11.60 5.39 -2.43
C HIS A 12 -10.42 5.04 -3.36
N SER A 13 -10.72 4.46 -4.52
CA SER A 13 -9.72 4.05 -5.51
C SER A 13 -8.84 5.18 -6.06
N LEU A 14 -9.40 6.38 -6.22
CA LEU A 14 -8.66 7.56 -6.67
C LEU A 14 -7.56 7.95 -5.67
N PHE A 15 -7.87 7.89 -4.37
CA PHE A 15 -6.92 8.21 -3.31
C PHE A 15 -5.77 7.20 -3.29
N ARG A 16 -6.06 5.89 -3.36
CA ARG A 16 -5.01 4.85 -3.43
C ARG A 16 -4.10 5.02 -4.65
N SER A 17 -4.67 5.30 -5.82
CA SER A 17 -3.90 5.52 -7.05
C SER A 17 -2.97 6.73 -6.93
N GLY A 18 -3.48 7.84 -6.36
CA GLY A 18 -2.68 9.04 -6.10
C GLY A 18 -1.57 8.79 -5.08
N MET A 19 -1.88 8.13 -3.97
CA MET A 19 -0.90 7.78 -2.93
C MET A 19 0.19 6.85 -3.46
N ARG A 20 -0.17 5.84 -4.24
CA ARG A 20 0.80 4.94 -4.88
C ARG A 20 1.77 5.70 -5.78
N GLY A 21 1.27 6.58 -6.65
CA GLY A 21 2.11 7.41 -7.52
C GLY A 21 2.98 8.44 -6.79
N LEU A 22 2.60 8.84 -5.57
CA LEU A 22 3.46 9.65 -4.70
C LEU A 22 4.58 8.80 -4.09
N LEU A 23 4.23 7.61 -3.57
CA LEU A 23 5.14 6.71 -2.85
C LEU A 23 6.16 6.04 -3.78
N ASP A 24 5.80 5.76 -5.03
CA ASP A 24 6.70 5.19 -6.05
C ASP A 24 7.90 6.09 -6.38
N ARG A 25 7.90 7.36 -5.94
CA ARG A 25 9.03 8.28 -6.11
C ARG A 25 10.12 8.13 -5.04
N TYR A 26 9.90 7.28 -4.04
CA TYR A 26 10.82 7.08 -2.92
C TYR A 26 11.45 5.68 -3.01
N ASP A 27 12.76 5.62 -3.29
CA ASP A 27 13.50 4.35 -3.43
C ASP A 27 13.45 3.43 -2.19
N GLY A 28 13.12 4.00 -1.02
CA GLY A 28 13.02 3.27 0.25
C GLY A 28 11.62 2.73 0.55
N ILE A 29 10.62 2.94 -0.31
CA ILE A 29 9.23 2.55 -0.06
C ILE A 29 8.72 1.66 -1.19
N ARG A 30 8.00 0.61 -0.83
CA ARG A 30 7.31 -0.25 -1.80
C ARG A 30 5.90 -0.56 -1.35
N VAL A 31 4.92 -0.17 -2.17
CA VAL A 31 3.53 -0.62 -2.01
C VAL A 31 3.44 -2.08 -2.45
N VAL A 32 3.10 -2.97 -1.52
CA VAL A 32 3.02 -4.43 -1.75
C VAL A 32 1.58 -4.96 -1.77
N GLY A 33 0.59 -4.09 -1.53
CA GLY A 33 -0.82 -4.44 -1.59
C GLY A 33 -1.71 -3.21 -1.48
N GLU A 34 -2.96 -3.37 -1.93
CA GLU A 34 -4.03 -2.37 -1.80
C GLU A 34 -5.33 -3.08 -1.39
N ALA A 35 -6.17 -2.42 -0.60
CA ALA A 35 -7.51 -2.89 -0.24
C ALA A 35 -8.47 -1.72 -0.02
N SER A 36 -9.77 -1.97 -0.18
CA SER A 36 -10.85 -1.04 0.15
C SER A 36 -11.23 -1.07 1.63
N THR A 37 -10.97 -2.17 2.31
CA THR A 37 -11.27 -2.36 3.74
C THR A 37 -10.20 -3.20 4.43
N GLY A 38 -10.10 -3.12 5.75
CA GLY A 38 -9.19 -3.99 6.52
C GLY A 38 -9.57 -5.47 6.43
N GLU A 39 -10.87 -5.76 6.28
CA GLU A 39 -11.42 -7.09 6.09
C GLU A 39 -11.07 -7.71 4.74
N GLU A 40 -11.08 -6.93 3.65
CA GLU A 40 -10.63 -7.36 2.33
C GLU A 40 -9.15 -7.74 2.36
N PHE A 41 -8.36 -7.01 3.15
CA PHE A 41 -6.93 -7.23 3.24
C PHE A 41 -6.54 -8.50 4.02
N ARG A 42 -7.40 -9.05 4.89
CA ARG A 42 -7.07 -10.12 5.86
C ARG A 42 -5.98 -11.10 5.39
N GLY A 43 -4.77 -10.86 5.90
CA GLY A 43 -4.10 -11.83 6.77
C GLY A 43 -2.77 -12.46 6.33
N ASP A 44 -2.38 -12.42 5.05
CA ASP A 44 -1.19 -13.17 4.60
C ASP A 44 0.05 -12.31 4.31
N ALA A 45 -0.05 -10.98 4.33
CA ALA A 45 1.12 -10.13 4.01
C ALA A 45 2.15 -10.00 5.15
N ALA A 46 1.93 -10.66 6.29
CA ALA A 46 2.82 -10.65 7.45
C ALA A 46 3.77 -11.86 7.53
N ARG A 47 3.92 -12.64 6.44
CA ARG A 47 4.94 -13.69 6.32
C ARG A 47 6.10 -13.26 5.43
#